data_AF-A0AAN0Z6C5-F1
#
_entry.id   AF-A0AAN0Z6C5-F1
#
_cell.length_a   1.000
_cell.length_b   1.000
_cell.length_c   1.000
_cell.angle_alpha   90.00
_cell.angle_beta   90.00
_cell.angle_gamma   90.00
#
_symmetry.space_group_name_H-M   'P 1'
#
loop_
_entity.id
_entity.type
_entity.pdbx_description
1 polymer ?
#
loop_
_entity_poly.entity_id
_entity_poly.type
_entity_poly.pdbx_seq_one_letter_code
_entity_poly.pdbx_strand_id
1 'polypeptide(L)' 'MDILTYLDTKQLTRSAFASSLGVSPGLVYQWLNGLRPIAPGQCVAIERLTQGAITRRDLRSDWREIWPELAEEKV' A
#
# COMPACT_ATOMS: atom_id res chain seq x y z
N MET A 1 -8.45 4.34 0.26
CA MET A 1 -8.75 3.27 1.23
C MET A 1 -7.44 2.78 1.86
N ASP A 2 -7.42 2.45 3.15
CA ASP A 2 -6.20 1.98 3.84
C ASP A 2 -6.09 0.44 3.90
N ILE A 3 -4.91 -0.04 4.34
CA ILE A 3 -4.59 -1.48 4.41
C ILE A 3 -5.48 -2.21 5.43
N LEU A 4 -5.75 -1.66 6.62
CA LEU A 4 -6.56 -2.36 7.63
C LEU A 4 -7.98 -2.59 7.14
N THR A 5 -8.58 -1.55 6.55
CA THR A 5 -9.93 -1.62 5.99
C THR A 5 -10.00 -2.66 4.86
N TYR A 6 -8.96 -2.75 4.02
CA TYR A 6 -8.88 -3.76 2.95
C TYR A 6 -8.77 -5.19 3.48
N LEU A 7 -7.93 -5.41 4.49
CA LEU A 7 -7.77 -6.72 5.10
C LEU A 7 -9.08 -7.20 5.73
N ASP A 8 -9.79 -6.33 6.43
CA ASP A 8 -11.09 -6.63 7.03
C ASP A 8 -12.13 -6.97 5.96
N THR A 9 -12.26 -6.11 4.94
CA THR A 9 -13.21 -6.31 3.83
C THR A 9 -12.99 -7.62 3.07
N LYS A 10 -11.72 -8.01 2.89
CA LYS A 10 -11.34 -9.25 2.18
C LYS A 10 -11.20 -10.45 3.13
N GLN A 11 -11.41 -10.28 4.43
CA GLN A 11 -11.19 -11.31 5.46
C GLN A 11 -9.78 -11.93 5.37
N LEU A 12 -8.78 -11.10 5.08
CA LEU A 12 -7.38 -11.49 4.94
C LEU A 12 -6.60 -11.22 6.22
N THR A 13 -5.71 -12.12 6.57
CA THR A 13 -4.77 -11.90 7.69
C THR A 13 -3.60 -11.03 7.25
N ARG A 14 -2.97 -10.33 8.21
CA ARG A 14 -1.73 -9.57 7.98
C ARG A 14 -0.61 -10.46 7.43
N SER A 15 -0.52 -11.70 7.91
CA SER A 15 0.47 -12.68 7.45
C SER A 15 0.22 -13.13 6.01
N ALA A 16 -1.05 -13.36 5.62
CA ALA A 16 -1.40 -13.68 4.25
C ALA A 16 -1.05 -12.52 3.31
N PHE A 17 -1.38 -11.28 3.69
CA PHE A 17 -1.04 -10.09 2.94
C PHE A 17 0.48 -9.89 2.79
N ALA A 18 1.24 -10.09 3.87
CA ALA A 18 2.71 -10.06 3.83
C ALA A 18 3.28 -11.10 2.86
N SER A 19 2.75 -12.33 2.91
CA SER A 19 3.15 -13.42 2.02
C SER A 19 2.87 -13.09 0.55
N SER A 20 1.68 -12.54 0.23
CA SER A 20 1.33 -12.12 -1.13
C SER A 20 2.22 -10.99 -1.66
N LEU A 21 2.78 -10.17 -0.79
CA LEU A 21 3.74 -9.11 -1.15
C LEU A 21 5.20 -9.59 -1.15
N GLY A 22 5.47 -10.82 -0.71
CA GLY A 22 6.84 -11.33 -0.55
C GLY A 22 7.65 -10.58 0.52
N VAL A 23 6.99 -10.04 1.54
CA VAL A 23 7.63 -9.29 2.64
C VAL A 23 7.41 -9.98 3.99
N SER A 24 8.19 -9.58 5.00
CA SER A 24 7.99 -10.12 6.35
C SER A 24 6.72 -9.55 7.01
N PRO A 25 6.01 -10.33 7.84
CA PRO A 25 4.87 -9.82 8.62
C PRO A 25 5.24 -8.64 9.54
N GLY A 26 6.48 -8.63 10.04
CA GLY A 26 6.99 -7.52 10.85
C GLY A 26 7.09 -6.20 10.07
N LEU A 27 7.40 -6.25 8.78
CA LEU A 27 7.40 -5.06 7.94
C LEU A 27 5.98 -4.51 7.74
N VAL A 28 5.00 -5.40 7.51
CA VAL A 28 3.59 -5.00 7.46
C VAL A 28 3.14 -4.38 8.79
N TYR A 29 3.53 -4.96 9.92
CA TYR A 29 3.27 -4.37 11.24
C TYR A 29 3.86 -2.95 11.36
N GLN A 30 5.09 -2.73 10.91
CA GLN A 30 5.70 -1.39 10.94
C GLN A 30 4.92 -0.37 10.11
N TRP A 31 4.42 -0.77 8.94
CA TRP A 31 3.58 0.10 8.10
C TRP A 31 2.27 0.45 8.78
N LEU A 32 1.56 -0.56 9.32
CA LEU A 32 0.26 -0.39 9.96
C LEU A 32 0.30 0.46 11.23
N ASN A 33 1.45 0.48 11.92
CA ASN A 33 1.64 1.29 13.13
C ASN A 33 2.37 2.63 12.82
N GLY A 34 2.61 2.96 11.56
CA GLY A 34 3.30 4.20 11.17
C GLY A 34 4.77 4.28 11.62
N LEU A 35 5.36 3.16 12.06
CA LEU A 35 6.76 3.10 12.52
C LEU A 35 7.75 3.31 11.39
N ARG A 36 7.35 2.97 10.17
CA ARG A 36 8.15 3.16 8.96
C ARG A 36 7.25 3.49 7.78
N PRO A 37 7.58 4.49 6.96
CA PRO A 37 6.85 4.76 5.73
C PRO A 37 7.01 3.61 4.72
N ILE A 38 5.96 3.34 3.94
CA ILE A 38 5.97 2.29 2.92
C ILE A 38 6.84 2.76 1.75
N ALA A 39 7.89 2.03 1.39
CA ALA A 39 8.79 2.44 0.31
C ALA A 39 8.05 2.55 -1.05
N PRO A 40 8.47 3.42 -1.98
CA PRO A 40 7.79 3.63 -3.26
C PRO A 40 7.50 2.34 -4.04
N GLY A 41 8.47 1.44 -4.15
CA GLY A 41 8.29 0.16 -4.82
C GLY A 41 7.23 -0.74 -4.16
N GLN A 42 7.10 -0.67 -2.84
CA GLN A 42 6.09 -1.41 -2.09
C GLN A 42 4.70 -0.81 -2.27
N CYS A 43 4.59 0.52 -2.41
CA CYS A 43 3.31 1.16 -2.75
C CYS A 43 2.79 0.67 -4.10
N VAL A 44 3.64 0.57 -5.11
CA VAL A 44 3.28 0.01 -6.43
C VAL A 44 2.86 -1.45 -6.31
N ALA A 45 3.58 -2.26 -5.52
CA ALA A 45 3.25 -3.67 -5.31
C ALA A 45 1.88 -3.85 -4.64
N ILE A 46 1.59 -3.04 -3.59
CA ILE A 46 0.30 -3.05 -2.89
C ILE A 46 -0.83 -2.64 -3.84
N GLU A 47 -0.65 -1.58 -4.62
CA GLU A 47 -1.67 -1.12 -5.57
C GLU A 47 -2.00 -2.20 -6.61
N ARG A 48 -0.98 -2.87 -7.15
CA ARG A 48 -1.18 -3.99 -8.09
C ARG A 48 -1.86 -5.18 -7.43
N LEU A 49 -1.40 -5.58 -6.24
CA LEU A 49 -1.97 -6.70 -5.49
C LEU A 49 -3.45 -6.47 -5.16
N THR A 50 -3.81 -5.24 -4.81
CA THR A 50 -5.18 -4.86 -4.45
C THR A 50 -6.03 -4.44 -5.66
N GLN A 51 -5.49 -4.57 -6.87
CA GLN A 51 -6.15 -4.20 -8.13
C GLN A 51 -6.68 -2.76 -8.11
N GLY A 52 -5.92 -1.84 -7.51
CA GLY A 52 -6.27 -0.43 -7.41
C GLY A 52 -7.23 -0.09 -6.26
N ALA A 53 -7.66 -1.06 -5.43
CA ALA A 53 -8.49 -0.75 -4.26
C ALA A 53 -7.73 0.10 -3.22
N ILE A 54 -6.42 -0.11 -3.10
CA ILE A 54 -5.51 0.79 -2.38
C ILE A 54 -4.57 1.41 -3.40
N THR A 55 -4.56 2.73 -3.52
CA THR A 55 -3.68 3.43 -4.46
C THR A 55 -2.39 3.89 -3.79
N ARG A 56 -1.36 4.15 -4.57
CA ARG A 56 -0.14 4.84 -4.11
C ARG A 56 -0.43 6.16 -3.38
N ARG A 57 -1.51 6.86 -3.77
CA ARG A 57 -1.97 8.11 -3.14
C ARG A 57 -2.53 7.90 -1.73
N ASP A 58 -3.07 6.72 -1.45
CA ASP A 58 -3.58 6.35 -0.12
C ASP A 58 -2.44 5.97 0.86
N LEU A 59 -1.32 5.48 0.33
CA LEU A 59 -0.25 4.87 1.13
C LEU A 59 0.81 5.86 1.64
N ARG A 60 0.90 7.04 1.03
CA ARG A 60 1.94 8.04 1.32
C ARG A 60 1.42 9.45 1.07
N SER A 61 1.90 10.43 1.83
CA SER A 61 1.55 11.84 1.65
C SER A 61 2.40 12.55 0.58
N ASP A 62 3.66 12.16 0.43
CA ASP A 62 4.64 12.69 -0.52
C ASP A 62 4.54 12.06 -1.92
N TRP A 63 3.42 11.40 -2.23
CA TRP A 63 3.23 10.69 -3.51
C TRP A 63 3.40 11.59 -4.73
N ARG A 64 3.10 12.90 -4.63
CA ARG A 64 3.22 13.86 -5.73
C ARG A 64 4.67 14.11 -6.15
N GLU A 65 5.60 14.01 -5.21
CA GLU A 65 7.03 14.20 -5.47
C GLU A 65 7.62 12.94 -6.14
N ILE A 66 7.07 11.77 -5.83
CA ILE A 66 7.54 10.48 -6.31
C ILE A 66 6.91 10.11 -7.67
N TRP A 67 5.61 10.38 -7.83
CA TRP A 67 4.83 10.09 -9.04
C TRP A 67 4.02 11.32 -9.48
N PRO A 68 4.69 12.39 -9.94
CA PRO A 68 4.03 13.60 -10.40
C PRO A 68 3.05 13.32 -11.56
N GLU A 69 3.33 12.31 -12.38
CA GLU A 69 2.48 11.90 -13.50
C GLU A 69 1.10 11.39 -13.06
N LEU A 70 0.92 11.05 -11.78
CA LEU A 70 -0.41 10.71 -11.25
C LEU A 70 -1.24 11.95 -10.95
N ALA A 71 -0.66 13.15 -10.83
CA ALA A 71 -1.44 14.37 -10.59
C ALA A 71 -2.08 14.90 -11.89
N GLU A 72 -1.53 14.52 -13.04
CA GLU A 72 -2.03 14.90 -14.34
C GLU A 72 -3.10 13.90 -14.78
N GLU A 73 -4.38 14.27 -14.63
CA GLU A 73 -5.46 13.58 -15.35
C GLU A 73 -5.19 13.76 -16.84
N LYS A 74 -4.85 12.67 -17.54
CA LYS A 74 -4.85 12.66 -19.00
C LYS A 74 -6.29 12.87 -19.46
N VAL A 75 -6.56 14.09 -19.91
CA VAL A 75 -7.74 14.51 -20.69
C VAL A 75 -7.88 13.64 -21.93
#